data_AF-A0A011NAH2-F1
#
_entry.id   AF-A0A011NAH2-F1
#
_cell.length_a   1.000
_cell.length_b   1.000
_cell.length_c   1.000
_cell.angle_alpha   90.00
_cell.angle_beta   90.00
_cell.angle_gamma   90.00
#
_symmetry.space_group_name_H-M   'P 1'
#
loop_
_entity.id
_entity.type
_entity.pdbx_description
1 polymer ?
#
loop_
_entity_poly.entity_id
_entity_poly.type
_entity_poly.pdbx_seq_one_letter_code
_entity_poly.pdbx_strand_id
1 'polypeptide(L)'
;MIIIDPKGDHALARNACAACEASGAGERFVYFHPAHPDRSACIDPLRNWNRKTELASRVAALIPSETGADPFTAFGWKVLNDITNGMIATGHRPNLVQLRRYVEGGPESLLQRALKVHFTRQVKDWESRAASHIRRYKDRLLEAYIAFYREIAIHEAQSVDLDGLISTYEHNREHFQKMVASLIPILSMLTSDPLQALLSPDFEPGHERLVTDMSKIIHGNKVVYIGLDSLADSTVGSAIGSILLADLAAVAGDRYNYGIDSLAPVNLFIDEAAEVLNQPAIQLMNKGGGADFRVTIATQTFADFASRLGDENKARQVLANTNNKIALRVLDSETQKYLAEGMPQIKVRSMALRYSMALRYGHNVDSHVQDEYTASYQEQIMEAEAEFFPAAMLGELPPLHFIARLSGGRTLKGRFPILLTQP
;
A
#
# COMPACT_ATOMS: atom_id res chain seq x y z
N MET A 1 -8.52 -12.66 6.17
CA MET A 1 -8.22 -12.37 4.74
C MET A 1 -8.61 -10.94 4.48
N ILE A 2 -7.80 -10.19 3.75
CA ILE A 2 -8.06 -8.78 3.41
C ILE A 2 -7.97 -8.65 1.89
N ILE A 3 -9.01 -8.10 1.26
CA ILE A 3 -9.07 -7.84 -0.18
C ILE A 3 -9.22 -6.33 -0.36
N ILE A 4 -8.28 -5.72 -1.06
CA ILE A 4 -8.32 -4.32 -1.49
C ILE A 4 -8.54 -4.31 -3.00
N ASP A 5 -9.64 -3.70 -3.41
CA ASP A 5 -10.08 -3.64 -4.80
C ASP A 5 -10.32 -2.16 -5.17
N PRO A 6 -9.38 -1.54 -5.89
CA PRO A 6 -9.51 -0.15 -6.30
C PRO A 6 -10.79 0.13 -7.08
N LYS A 7 -11.14 -0.77 -8.02
CA LYS A 7 -12.28 -0.61 -8.93
C LYS A 7 -13.62 -0.81 -8.22
N GLY A 8 -13.66 -1.65 -7.19
CA GLY A 8 -14.89 -1.95 -6.44
C GLY A 8 -15.81 -2.95 -7.15
N ASP A 9 -15.25 -4.00 -7.75
CA ASP A 9 -16.00 -5.03 -8.46
C ASP A 9 -16.99 -5.78 -7.52
N HIS A 10 -18.28 -5.59 -7.80
CA HIS A 10 -19.36 -6.27 -7.10
C HIS A 10 -19.29 -7.80 -7.19
N ALA A 11 -18.78 -8.36 -8.29
CA ALA A 11 -18.63 -9.80 -8.44
C ALA A 11 -17.57 -10.33 -7.47
N LEU A 12 -16.45 -9.64 -7.30
CA LEU A 12 -15.41 -10.01 -6.35
C LEU A 12 -15.93 -9.96 -4.91
N ALA A 13 -16.67 -8.90 -4.55
CA ALA A 13 -17.31 -8.77 -3.24
C ALA A 13 -18.31 -9.91 -2.95
N ARG A 14 -19.17 -10.23 -3.93
CA ARG A 14 -20.16 -11.32 -3.81
C ARG A 14 -19.50 -12.68 -3.67
N ASN A 15 -18.45 -12.94 -4.46
CA ASN A 15 -17.71 -14.20 -4.39
C ASN A 15 -17.01 -14.36 -3.04
N ALA A 16 -16.43 -13.29 -2.49
CA ALA A 16 -15.84 -13.31 -1.16
C ALA A 16 -16.88 -13.58 -0.06
N CYS A 17 -18.06 -12.97 -0.15
CA CYS A 17 -19.18 -13.23 0.77
C CYS A 17 -19.66 -14.68 0.68
N ALA A 18 -19.94 -15.16 -0.54
CA ALA A 18 -20.40 -16.53 -0.79
C ALA A 18 -19.37 -17.57 -0.32
N ALA A 19 -18.07 -17.31 -0.47
CA ALA A 19 -17.02 -18.17 0.07
C ALA A 19 -17.03 -18.23 1.60
N CYS A 20 -17.31 -17.10 2.28
CA CYS A 20 -17.45 -17.07 3.74
C CYS A 20 -18.69 -17.87 4.19
N GLU A 21 -19.82 -17.69 3.51
CA GLU A 21 -21.05 -18.44 3.76
C GLU A 21 -20.86 -19.95 3.56
N ALA A 22 -20.23 -20.35 2.45
CA ALA A 22 -19.93 -21.76 2.16
C ALA A 22 -18.97 -22.38 3.19
N SER A 23 -18.12 -21.58 3.83
CA SER A 23 -17.25 -22.04 4.93
C SER A 23 -17.97 -22.12 6.29
N GLY A 24 -19.25 -21.74 6.37
CA GLY A 24 -20.02 -21.70 7.62
C GLY A 24 -19.64 -20.53 8.55
N ALA A 25 -18.96 -19.51 8.02
CA ALA A 25 -18.42 -18.38 8.79
C ALA A 25 -18.81 -17.02 8.15
N GLY A 26 -20.07 -16.92 7.68
CA GLY A 26 -20.59 -15.72 7.01
C GLY A 26 -20.53 -14.46 7.89
N GLU A 27 -20.66 -14.60 9.21
CA GLU A 27 -20.58 -13.52 10.19
C GLU A 27 -19.19 -12.86 10.27
N ARG A 28 -18.16 -13.51 9.72
CA ARG A 28 -16.79 -12.99 9.66
C ARG A 28 -16.57 -12.04 8.48
N PHE A 29 -17.51 -11.97 7.55
CA PHE A 29 -17.41 -11.09 6.39
C PHE A 29 -17.64 -9.63 6.80
N VAL A 30 -16.76 -8.75 6.35
CA VAL A 30 -16.81 -7.31 6.57
C VAL A 30 -16.72 -6.63 5.21
N TYR A 31 -17.69 -5.75 4.95
CA TYR A 31 -17.77 -5.02 3.69
C TYR A 31 -17.44 -3.55 3.93
N PHE A 32 -16.60 -2.96 3.09
CA PHE A 32 -16.31 -1.53 3.07
C PHE A 32 -16.34 -1.03 1.62
N HIS A 33 -17.15 0.00 1.36
CA HIS A 33 -17.22 0.67 0.06
C HIS A 33 -17.73 2.12 0.23
N PRO A 34 -16.94 3.15 -0.16
CA PRO A 34 -17.32 4.56 -0.04
C PRO A 34 -18.70 4.91 -0.60
N ALA A 35 -19.05 4.40 -1.80
CA ALA A 35 -20.35 4.64 -2.41
C ALA A 35 -21.55 3.99 -1.68
N HIS A 36 -21.32 3.05 -0.77
CA HIS A 36 -22.37 2.32 -0.05
C HIS A 36 -22.23 2.50 1.47
N PRO A 37 -22.38 3.73 2.00
CA PRO A 37 -22.13 4.01 3.41
C PRO A 37 -23.08 3.25 4.36
N ASP A 38 -24.30 2.92 3.92
CA ASP A 38 -25.29 2.21 4.75
C ASP A 38 -24.98 0.74 4.97
N ARG A 39 -24.23 0.12 4.06
CA ARG A 39 -23.83 -1.29 4.13
C ARG A 39 -22.38 -1.46 4.59
N SER A 40 -21.62 -0.39 4.60
CA SER A 40 -20.19 -0.41 4.91
C SER A 40 -19.94 -0.38 6.41
N ALA A 41 -18.98 -1.18 6.84
CA ALA A 41 -18.38 -1.05 8.16
C ALA A 41 -17.54 0.23 8.23
N CYS A 42 -17.38 0.78 9.43
CA CYS A 42 -16.45 1.87 9.68
C CYS A 42 -15.07 1.27 10.02
N ILE A 43 -14.02 1.75 9.35
CA ILE A 43 -12.64 1.32 9.58
C ILE A 43 -11.84 2.53 10.03
N ASP A 44 -11.37 2.53 11.27
CA ASP A 44 -10.48 3.59 11.79
C ASP A 44 -9.03 3.28 11.41
N PRO A 45 -8.42 4.04 10.47
CA PRO A 45 -7.09 3.76 9.99
C PRO A 45 -6.00 4.44 10.83
N LEU A 46 -6.33 5.23 11.85
CA LEU A 46 -5.36 5.87 12.75
C LEU A 46 -5.28 5.16 14.12
N ARG A 47 -6.03 4.07 14.28
CA ARG A 47 -6.11 3.33 15.53
C ARG A 47 -4.83 2.59 15.90
N ASN A 48 -4.16 1.97 14.94
CA ASN A 48 -3.00 1.11 15.21
C ASN A 48 -1.69 1.85 14.95
N TRP A 49 -0.82 1.91 15.97
CA TRP A 49 0.51 2.49 15.91
C TRP A 49 1.38 1.96 17.04
N ASN A 50 2.67 1.71 16.77
CA ASN A 50 3.66 1.35 17.79
C ASN A 50 4.42 2.58 18.28
N ARG A 51 4.66 3.52 17.37
CA ARG A 51 5.31 4.82 17.65
C ARG A 51 4.40 5.94 17.20
N LYS A 52 4.30 7.01 18.00
CA LYS A 52 3.45 8.17 17.68
C LYS A 52 3.74 8.76 16.29
N THR A 53 5.01 8.72 15.88
CA THR A 53 5.49 9.21 14.58
C THR A 53 4.87 8.47 13.38
N GLU A 54 4.38 7.24 13.56
CA GLU A 54 3.76 6.45 12.48
C GLU A 54 2.47 7.08 11.97
N LEU A 55 1.69 7.73 12.86
CA LEU A 55 0.44 8.40 12.48
C LEU A 55 0.71 9.58 11.54
N ALA A 56 1.73 10.38 11.84
CA ALA A 56 2.15 11.47 10.98
C ALA A 56 2.69 10.95 9.64
N SER A 57 3.51 9.90 9.67
CA SER A 57 4.04 9.26 8.45
C SER A 57 2.93 8.70 7.56
N ARG A 58 1.86 8.14 8.15
CA ARG A 58 0.72 7.57 7.43
C ARG A 58 -0.04 8.62 6.62
N VAL A 59 -0.29 9.78 7.21
CA VAL A 59 -0.97 10.90 6.52
C VAL A 59 0.00 11.61 5.56
N ALA A 60 1.26 11.80 5.95
CA ALA A 60 2.26 12.44 5.10
C ALA A 60 2.60 11.62 3.85
N ALA A 61 2.44 10.29 3.89
CA ALA A 61 2.61 9.41 2.72
C ALA A 61 1.59 9.70 1.59
N LEU A 62 0.54 10.46 1.87
CA LEU A 62 -0.42 10.91 0.86
C LEU A 62 0.01 12.17 0.12
N ILE A 63 0.99 12.91 0.64
CA ILE A 63 1.49 14.12 0.00
C ILE A 63 2.24 13.70 -1.27
N PRO A 64 1.84 14.17 -2.46
CA PRO A 64 2.59 13.92 -3.68
C PRO A 64 4.02 14.47 -3.53
N SER A 65 5.02 13.66 -3.86
CA SER A 65 6.42 14.06 -3.82
C SER A 65 7.11 13.59 -5.09
N GLU A 66 7.68 14.54 -5.84
CA GLU A 66 8.39 14.24 -7.09
C GLU A 66 9.80 13.71 -6.83
N THR A 67 10.41 14.09 -5.70
CA THR A 67 11.81 13.73 -5.39
C THR A 67 11.98 12.90 -4.10
N GLY A 68 10.90 12.63 -3.37
CA GLY A 68 10.90 11.87 -2.11
C GLY A 68 11.47 12.62 -0.90
N ALA A 69 11.97 13.85 -1.07
CA ALA A 69 12.59 14.65 -0.01
C ALA A 69 12.27 16.15 -0.15
N ASP A 70 11.04 16.49 -0.56
CA ASP A 70 10.64 17.88 -0.73
C ASP A 70 10.51 18.57 0.66
N PRO A 71 11.05 19.80 0.83
CA PRO A 71 10.94 20.56 2.08
C PRO A 71 9.49 20.74 2.56
N PHE A 72 8.55 20.79 1.62
CA PHE A 72 7.10 20.85 1.89
C PHE A 72 6.58 19.59 2.57
N THR A 73 6.96 18.41 2.07
CA THR A 73 6.57 17.11 2.65
C THR A 73 7.17 16.92 4.03
N ALA A 74 8.45 17.28 4.22
CA ALA A 74 9.12 17.20 5.50
C ALA A 74 8.48 18.12 6.56
N PHE A 75 8.10 19.34 6.17
CA PHE A 75 7.40 20.26 7.07
C PHE A 75 5.98 19.80 7.37
N GLY A 76 5.22 19.35 6.36
CA GLY A 76 3.88 18.79 6.54
C GLY A 76 3.90 17.62 7.51
N TRP A 77 4.90 16.72 7.39
CA TRP A 77 5.13 15.65 8.34
C TRP A 77 5.43 16.17 9.75
N LYS A 78 6.31 17.16 9.91
CA LYS A 78 6.61 17.78 11.22
C LYS A 78 5.34 18.31 11.88
N VAL A 79 4.53 19.08 11.15
CA VAL A 79 3.29 19.66 11.67
C VAL A 79 2.32 18.56 12.11
N LEU A 80 2.12 17.54 11.27
CA LEU A 80 1.27 16.39 11.62
C LEU A 80 1.79 15.66 12.86
N ASN A 81 3.10 15.50 12.99
CA ASN A 81 3.74 14.87 14.15
C ASN A 81 3.54 15.69 15.43
N ASP A 82 3.76 17.01 15.37
CA ASP A 82 3.58 17.90 16.53
C ASP A 82 2.12 17.94 17.00
N ILE A 83 1.17 18.04 16.06
CA ILE A 83 -0.28 17.97 16.37
C ILE A 83 -0.63 16.61 16.98
N THR A 84 -0.19 15.51 16.36
CA THR A 84 -0.43 14.14 16.85
C THR A 84 0.09 13.96 18.28
N ASN A 85 1.32 14.40 18.54
CA ASN A 85 1.93 14.31 19.87
C ASN A 85 1.17 15.15 20.89
N GLY A 86 0.76 16.37 20.53
CA GLY A 86 -0.08 17.23 21.37
C GLY A 86 -1.42 16.56 21.73
N MET A 87 -2.08 15.94 20.76
CA MET A 87 -3.34 15.23 20.99
C MET A 87 -3.17 14.08 21.98
N ILE A 88 -2.15 13.24 21.75
CA ILE A 88 -1.85 12.11 22.64
C ILE A 88 -1.48 12.59 24.05
N ALA A 89 -0.72 13.69 24.17
CA ALA A 89 -0.35 14.28 25.46
C ALA A 89 -1.59 14.76 26.26
N THR A 90 -2.60 15.28 25.56
CA THR A 90 -3.89 15.69 26.18
C THR A 90 -4.85 14.52 26.42
N GLY A 91 -4.45 13.27 26.15
CA GLY A 91 -5.28 12.08 26.32
C GLY A 91 -6.33 11.88 25.22
N HIS A 92 -6.26 12.64 24.12
CA HIS A 92 -7.14 12.47 22.97
C HIS A 92 -6.47 11.57 21.94
N ARG A 93 -7.21 10.59 21.41
CA ARG A 93 -6.72 9.74 20.32
C ARG A 93 -6.87 10.48 18.99
N PRO A 94 -5.81 10.53 18.16
CA PRO A 94 -5.89 11.17 16.85
C PRO A 94 -6.89 10.50 15.90
N ASN A 95 -7.70 11.31 15.21
CA ASN A 95 -8.51 10.91 14.06
C ASN A 95 -8.35 11.93 12.91
N LEU A 96 -8.79 11.59 11.69
CA LEU A 96 -8.56 12.43 10.51
C LEU A 96 -9.27 13.80 10.62
N VAL A 97 -10.47 13.82 11.21
CA VAL A 97 -11.27 15.04 11.42
C VAL A 97 -10.57 16.03 12.34
N GLN A 98 -10.01 15.54 13.45
CA GLN A 98 -9.28 16.36 14.41
C GLN A 98 -7.96 16.84 13.82
N LEU A 99 -7.24 16.00 13.08
CA LEU A 99 -6.04 16.42 12.37
C LEU A 99 -6.35 17.56 11.39
N ARG A 100 -7.41 17.42 10.57
CA ARG A 100 -7.88 18.50 9.68
C ARG A 100 -8.19 19.77 10.44
N ARG A 101 -8.96 19.67 11.53
CA ARG A 101 -9.35 20.81 12.37
C ARG A 101 -8.14 21.62 12.86
N TYR A 102 -7.09 20.95 13.34
CA TYR A 102 -5.89 21.62 13.85
C TYR A 102 -4.96 22.10 12.74
N VAL A 103 -4.96 21.42 11.59
CA VAL A 103 -4.21 21.84 10.40
C VAL A 103 -4.81 23.12 9.79
N GLU A 104 -6.14 23.19 9.63
CA GLU A 104 -6.82 24.35 9.03
C GLU A 104 -7.02 25.49 10.03
N GLY A 105 -7.47 25.16 11.24
CA GLY A 105 -7.82 26.13 12.28
C GLY A 105 -6.65 26.64 13.09
N GLY A 106 -5.54 25.90 13.10
CA GLY A 106 -4.35 26.15 13.90
C GLY A 106 -4.29 25.33 15.21
N PRO A 107 -3.10 25.17 15.80
CA PRO A 107 -2.88 24.34 16.99
C PRO A 107 -3.16 25.06 18.32
N GLU A 108 -3.68 26.29 18.32
CA GLU A 108 -3.76 27.17 19.51
C GLU A 108 -4.50 26.52 20.67
N SER A 109 -5.70 26.00 20.38
CA SER A 109 -6.55 25.35 21.38
C SER A 109 -5.97 24.04 21.89
N LEU A 110 -5.21 23.32 21.05
CA LEU A 110 -4.51 22.09 21.43
C LEU A 110 -3.32 22.42 22.32
N LEU A 111 -2.52 23.43 21.96
CA LEU A 111 -1.35 23.87 22.70
C LEU A 111 -1.72 24.36 24.09
N GLN A 112 -2.76 25.20 24.21
CA GLN A 112 -3.25 25.66 25.51
C GLN A 112 -3.64 24.49 26.41
N ARG A 113 -4.34 23.48 25.85
CA ARG A 113 -4.75 22.28 26.59
C ARG A 113 -3.54 21.41 26.97
N ALA A 114 -2.60 21.21 26.05
CA ALA A 114 -1.39 20.42 26.26
C ALA A 114 -0.51 21.02 27.37
N LEU A 115 -0.28 22.34 27.33
CA LEU A 115 0.44 23.07 28.36
C LEU A 115 -0.24 22.93 29.73
N LYS A 116 -1.57 23.13 29.80
CA LYS A 116 -2.32 22.98 31.05
C LYS A 116 -2.21 21.57 31.63
N VAL A 117 -2.39 20.54 30.80
CA VAL A 117 -2.26 19.14 31.24
C VAL A 117 -0.85 18.84 31.73
N HIS A 118 0.18 19.35 31.04
CA HIS A 118 1.57 19.18 31.42
C HIS A 118 1.90 19.86 32.76
N PHE A 119 1.50 21.12 32.93
CA PHE A 119 1.70 21.84 34.19
C PHE A 119 1.02 21.13 35.36
N THR A 120 -0.23 20.69 35.15
CA THR A 120 -0.99 19.99 36.20
C THR A 120 -0.32 18.68 36.62
N ARG A 121 0.35 17.98 35.71
CA ARG A 121 0.98 16.68 35.99
C ARG A 121 2.40 16.80 36.53
N GLN A 122 3.16 17.77 36.06
CA GLN A 122 4.62 17.80 36.25
C GLN A 122 5.12 18.99 37.08
N VAL A 123 4.33 20.05 37.22
CA VAL A 123 4.74 21.29 37.90
C VAL A 123 3.92 21.51 39.17
N LYS A 124 4.60 21.52 40.33
CA LYS A 124 3.95 21.79 41.62
C LYS A 124 3.52 23.25 41.71
N ASP A 125 2.34 23.48 42.29
CA ASP A 125 1.74 24.81 42.52
C ASP A 125 1.73 25.72 41.28
N TRP A 126 1.59 25.11 40.09
CA TRP A 126 1.72 25.80 38.81
C TRP A 126 0.73 26.95 38.66
N GLU A 127 -0.49 26.84 39.21
CA GLU A 127 -1.52 27.89 39.12
C GLU A 127 -1.08 29.19 39.79
N SER A 128 -0.48 29.09 40.99
CA SER A 128 0.02 30.25 41.72
C SER A 128 1.24 30.87 41.01
N ARG A 129 2.12 30.03 40.46
CA ARG A 129 3.33 30.48 39.76
C ARG A 129 3.02 31.08 38.38
N ALA A 130 2.03 30.56 37.68
CA ALA A 130 1.57 31.07 36.39
C ALA A 130 0.75 32.37 36.54
N ALA A 131 0.14 32.64 37.70
CA ALA A 131 -0.68 33.82 37.93
C ALA A 131 0.06 35.15 37.66
N SER A 132 1.36 35.22 37.96
CA SER A 132 2.19 36.40 37.67
C SER A 132 2.32 36.64 36.16
N HIS A 133 2.51 35.57 35.37
CA HIS A 133 2.58 35.63 33.91
C HIS A 133 1.20 35.96 33.33
N ILE A 134 0.12 35.34 33.81
CA ILE A 134 -1.24 35.64 33.34
C ILE A 134 -1.57 37.13 33.51
N ARG A 135 -1.22 37.73 34.66
CA ARG A 135 -1.38 39.17 34.90
C ARG A 135 -0.53 40.02 33.96
N ARG A 136 0.71 39.61 33.68
CA ARG A 136 1.64 40.31 32.78
C ARG A 136 1.11 40.37 31.34
N TYR A 137 0.43 39.33 30.88
CA TYR A 137 -0.04 39.18 29.50
C TYR A 137 -1.50 39.62 29.26
N LYS A 138 -2.18 40.23 30.26
CA LYS A 138 -3.48 40.91 30.11
C LYS A 138 -4.51 40.09 29.31
N ASP A 139 -4.85 38.90 29.81
CA ASP A 139 -5.83 37.95 29.24
C ASP A 139 -5.41 37.16 27.98
N ARG A 140 -4.18 37.34 27.48
CA ARG A 140 -3.58 36.45 26.48
C ARG A 140 -3.03 35.17 27.14
N LEU A 141 -3.94 34.25 27.41
CA LEU A 141 -3.66 33.04 28.20
C LEU A 141 -2.60 32.12 27.57
N LEU A 142 -2.64 31.93 26.26
CA LEU A 142 -1.72 31.03 25.57
C LEU A 142 -0.28 31.55 25.65
N GLU A 143 -0.08 32.84 25.35
CA GLU A 143 1.22 33.49 25.44
C GLU A 143 1.75 33.53 26.87
N ALA A 144 0.86 33.72 27.87
CA ALA A 144 1.22 33.61 29.27
C ALA A 144 1.72 32.20 29.62
N TYR A 145 1.04 31.16 29.13
CA TYR A 145 1.43 29.76 29.35
C TYR A 145 2.74 29.40 28.65
N ILE A 146 2.98 29.90 27.43
CA ILE A 146 4.24 29.71 26.71
C ILE A 146 5.39 30.40 27.46
N ALA A 147 5.19 31.64 27.91
CA ALA A 147 6.19 32.36 28.69
C ALA A 147 6.51 31.65 30.02
N PHE A 148 5.48 31.20 30.74
CA PHE A 148 5.65 30.40 31.95
C PHE A 148 6.40 29.09 31.69
N TYR A 149 6.09 28.41 30.59
CA TYR A 149 6.79 27.19 30.22
C TYR A 149 8.28 27.46 29.95
N ARG A 150 8.62 28.49 29.17
CA ARG A 150 10.01 28.82 28.81
C ARG A 150 10.86 29.36 29.95
N GLU A 151 10.27 30.12 30.86
CA GLU A 151 11.02 30.75 31.94
C GLU A 151 11.12 29.86 33.18
N ILE A 152 10.12 28.99 33.40
CA ILE A 152 10.00 28.22 34.64
C ILE A 152 9.89 26.72 34.36
N ALA A 153 8.84 26.29 33.66
CA ALA A 153 8.54 24.86 33.57
C ALA A 153 9.60 24.05 32.79
N ILE A 154 10.34 24.68 31.87
CA ILE A 154 11.39 24.01 31.09
C ILE A 154 12.53 23.49 31.96
N HIS A 155 12.83 24.16 33.08
CA HIS A 155 13.90 23.75 34.00
C HIS A 155 13.50 22.57 34.90
N GLU A 156 12.19 22.38 35.10
CA GLU A 156 11.65 21.34 35.99
C GLU A 156 11.11 20.13 35.22
N ALA A 157 10.50 20.38 34.06
CA ALA A 157 9.76 19.40 33.28
C ALA A 157 9.77 19.75 31.78
N GLN A 158 10.94 19.69 31.15
CA GLN A 158 11.03 19.86 29.70
C GLN A 158 10.26 18.76 28.95
N SER A 159 9.56 19.13 27.88
CA SER A 159 8.88 18.19 26.99
C SER A 159 9.16 18.52 25.53
N VAL A 160 9.79 17.58 24.82
CA VAL A 160 10.05 17.68 23.37
C VAL A 160 8.75 17.82 22.58
N ASP A 161 7.68 17.14 23.00
CA ASP A 161 6.36 17.19 22.36
C ASP A 161 5.76 18.62 22.44
N LEU A 162 5.94 19.32 23.57
CA LEU A 162 5.47 20.69 23.74
C LEU A 162 6.36 21.70 22.99
N ASP A 163 7.69 21.50 23.02
CA ASP A 163 8.63 22.35 22.29
C ASP A 163 8.30 22.36 20.78
N GLY A 164 7.99 21.20 20.20
CA GLY A 164 7.54 21.07 18.81
C GLY A 164 6.23 21.80 18.54
N LEU A 165 5.23 21.63 19.41
CA LEU A 165 3.93 22.28 19.25
C LEU A 165 3.99 23.81 19.42
N ILE A 166 4.82 24.33 20.34
CA ILE A 166 5.11 25.76 20.48
C ILE A 166 5.80 26.27 19.21
N SER A 167 6.82 25.57 18.71
CA SER A 167 7.50 25.92 17.46
C SER A 167 6.53 25.99 16.28
N THR A 168 5.58 25.07 16.20
CA THR A 168 4.56 25.05 15.15
C THR A 168 3.56 26.19 15.28
N TYR A 169 3.19 26.59 16.51
CA TYR A 169 2.35 27.76 16.77
C TYR A 169 3.05 29.09 16.43
N GLU A 170 4.33 29.22 16.76
CA GLU A 170 5.10 30.46 16.54
C GLU A 170 5.55 30.67 15.09
N HIS A 171 5.38 29.65 14.24
CA HIS A 171 5.63 29.81 12.81
C HIS A 171 4.71 30.87 12.20
N ASN A 172 5.24 31.66 11.27
CA ASN A 172 4.46 32.64 10.54
C ASN A 172 3.24 31.96 9.87
N ARG A 173 2.04 32.46 10.18
CA ARG A 173 0.76 31.90 9.73
C ARG A 173 0.63 31.82 8.21
N GLU A 174 1.12 32.82 7.47
CA GLU A 174 1.10 32.79 6.00
C GLU A 174 2.07 31.72 5.44
N HIS A 175 3.24 31.60 6.06
CA HIS A 175 4.21 30.58 5.68
C HIS A 175 3.70 29.17 6.04
N PHE A 176 3.10 29.02 7.21
CA PHE A 176 2.47 27.78 7.66
C PHE A 176 1.37 27.33 6.69
N GLN A 177 0.46 28.24 6.32
CA GLN A 177 -0.61 27.93 5.35
C GLN A 177 -0.05 27.49 4.00
N LYS A 178 1.00 28.14 3.49
CA LYS A 178 1.67 27.74 2.24
C LYS A 178 2.27 26.34 2.34
N MET A 179 2.87 26.00 3.47
CA MET A 179 3.54 24.70 3.65
C MET A 179 2.56 23.54 3.83
N VAL A 180 1.39 23.80 4.40
CA VAL A 180 0.35 22.78 4.66
C VAL A 180 -0.77 22.79 3.61
N ALA A 181 -0.67 23.67 2.60
CA ALA A 181 -1.63 23.80 1.51
C ALA A 181 -1.83 22.51 0.70
N SER A 182 -0.83 21.63 0.63
CA SER A 182 -0.95 20.32 -0.05
C SER A 182 -1.69 19.28 0.79
N LEU A 183 -1.69 19.42 2.12
CA LEU A 183 -2.33 18.49 3.06
C LEU A 183 -3.83 18.77 3.23
N ILE A 184 -4.23 20.05 3.19
CA ILE A 184 -5.62 20.47 3.40
C ILE A 184 -6.59 19.80 2.41
N PRO A 185 -6.33 19.76 1.09
CA PRO A 185 -7.23 19.10 0.13
C PRO A 185 -7.42 17.62 0.43
N ILE A 186 -6.34 16.90 0.76
CA ILE A 186 -6.37 15.47 1.05
C ILE A 186 -7.16 15.19 2.34
N LEU A 187 -6.91 15.97 3.39
CA LEU A 187 -7.64 15.84 4.65
C LEU A 187 -9.11 16.23 4.48
N SER A 188 -9.41 17.28 3.71
CA SER A 188 -10.79 17.68 3.38
C SER A 188 -11.53 16.59 2.62
N MET A 189 -10.86 15.96 1.66
CA MET A 189 -11.39 14.86 0.87
C MET A 189 -11.71 13.63 1.75
N LEU A 190 -10.77 13.20 2.59
CA LEU A 190 -10.95 12.04 3.49
C LEU A 190 -11.93 12.28 4.65
N THR A 191 -12.26 13.54 4.93
CA THR A 191 -13.21 13.94 5.98
C THR A 191 -14.49 14.56 5.42
N SER A 192 -14.75 14.36 4.12
CA SER A 192 -16.01 14.73 3.50
C SER A 192 -17.10 13.69 3.82
N ASP A 193 -18.37 14.08 3.76
CA ASP A 193 -19.47 13.12 3.86
C ASP A 193 -19.57 12.30 2.56
N PRO A 194 -19.75 10.96 2.61
CA PRO A 194 -19.98 10.13 3.80
C PRO A 194 -18.71 9.50 4.43
N LEU A 195 -17.53 9.80 3.89
CA LEU A 195 -16.25 9.20 4.30
C LEU A 195 -15.86 9.50 5.75
N GLN A 196 -16.22 10.69 6.25
CA GLN A 196 -15.97 11.08 7.63
C GLN A 196 -16.45 10.00 8.63
N ALA A 197 -17.70 9.55 8.47
CA ALA A 197 -18.30 8.54 9.35
C ALA A 197 -17.66 7.15 9.17
N LEU A 198 -17.15 6.85 7.97
CA LEU A 198 -16.53 5.56 7.67
C LEU A 198 -15.08 5.45 8.17
N LEU A 199 -14.31 6.54 8.07
CA LEU A 199 -12.87 6.57 8.37
C LEU A 199 -12.52 7.23 9.71
N SER A 200 -13.46 7.95 10.32
CA SER A 200 -13.31 8.55 11.65
C SER A 200 -14.57 8.36 12.48
N PRO A 201 -14.95 7.09 12.75
CA PRO A 201 -16.17 6.79 13.50
C PRO A 201 -16.07 7.27 14.95
N ASP A 202 -17.15 7.86 15.45
CA ASP A 202 -17.31 8.12 16.87
C ASP A 202 -17.66 6.82 17.60
N PHE A 203 -16.96 6.54 18.70
CA PHE A 203 -17.12 5.30 19.48
C PHE A 203 -18.25 5.39 20.51
N GLU A 204 -19.22 6.29 20.32
CA GLU A 204 -20.30 6.45 21.29
C GLU A 204 -21.21 5.21 21.34
N PRO A 205 -21.67 4.80 22.54
CA PRO A 205 -22.58 3.67 22.69
C PRO A 205 -23.89 3.89 21.91
N GLY A 206 -24.30 2.92 21.09
CA GLY A 206 -25.55 2.99 20.31
C GLY A 206 -25.37 3.12 18.80
N HIS A 207 -24.13 3.13 18.30
CA HIS A 207 -23.86 3.16 16.87
C HIS A 207 -24.27 1.82 16.22
N GLU A 208 -25.21 1.85 15.26
CA GLU A 208 -25.71 0.65 14.56
C GLU A 208 -24.67 0.01 13.63
N ARG A 209 -23.67 0.79 13.18
CA ARG A 209 -22.65 0.32 12.23
C ARG A 209 -21.49 -0.38 12.94
N LEU A 210 -20.99 -1.45 12.34
CA LEU A 210 -19.79 -2.15 12.79
C LEU A 210 -18.57 -1.23 12.73
N VAL A 211 -17.98 -0.93 13.88
CA VAL A 211 -16.73 -0.17 13.98
C VAL A 211 -15.53 -1.12 14.20
N THR A 212 -14.60 -1.14 13.25
CA THR A 212 -13.43 -2.02 13.26
C THR A 212 -12.14 -1.27 12.93
N ASP A 213 -11.03 -1.99 13.04
CA ASP A 213 -9.68 -1.58 12.66
C ASP A 213 -8.91 -2.82 12.15
N MET A 214 -7.74 -2.64 11.55
CA MET A 214 -6.99 -3.76 10.96
C MET A 214 -6.55 -4.80 11.99
N SER A 215 -6.19 -4.37 13.21
CA SER A 215 -5.84 -5.28 14.29
C SER A 215 -7.04 -6.16 14.69
N LYS A 216 -8.23 -5.58 14.88
CA LYS A 216 -9.47 -6.33 15.16
C LYS A 216 -9.88 -7.27 14.02
N ILE A 217 -9.72 -6.86 12.77
CA ILE A 217 -10.00 -7.71 11.60
C ILE A 217 -9.11 -8.95 11.64
N ILE A 218 -7.82 -8.76 11.91
CA ILE A 218 -6.83 -9.85 11.94
C ILE A 218 -7.06 -10.77 13.14
N HIS A 219 -7.17 -10.23 14.36
CA HIS A 219 -7.41 -11.02 15.57
C HIS A 219 -8.75 -11.76 15.55
N GLY A 220 -9.78 -11.16 14.91
CA GLY A 220 -11.09 -11.76 14.74
C GLY A 220 -11.18 -12.79 13.61
N ASN A 221 -10.07 -13.13 12.93
CA ASN A 221 -10.03 -14.01 11.76
C ASN A 221 -11.08 -13.62 10.69
N LYS A 222 -11.27 -12.30 10.50
CA LYS A 222 -12.30 -11.77 9.60
C LYS A 222 -11.87 -11.81 8.15
N VAL A 223 -12.86 -11.78 7.26
CA VAL A 223 -12.66 -11.56 5.83
C VAL A 223 -13.18 -10.17 5.49
N VAL A 224 -12.29 -9.25 5.13
CA VAL A 224 -12.68 -7.89 4.76
C VAL A 224 -12.52 -7.69 3.26
N TYR A 225 -13.56 -7.16 2.62
CA TYR A 225 -13.53 -6.64 1.26
C TYR A 225 -13.60 -5.11 1.31
N ILE A 226 -12.64 -4.47 0.67
CA ILE A 226 -12.47 -3.02 0.62
C ILE A 226 -12.54 -2.60 -0.85
N GLY A 227 -13.70 -2.15 -1.30
CA GLY A 227 -13.86 -1.47 -2.59
C GLY A 227 -13.53 0.01 -2.44
N LEU A 228 -12.65 0.57 -3.27
CA LEU A 228 -12.20 1.96 -3.12
C LEU A 228 -12.90 2.94 -4.06
N ASP A 229 -13.73 2.46 -4.98
CA ASP A 229 -14.49 3.27 -5.94
C ASP A 229 -13.59 4.23 -6.77
N SER A 230 -12.40 3.76 -7.15
CA SER A 230 -11.40 4.56 -7.86
C SER A 230 -11.85 4.99 -9.25
N LEU A 231 -12.87 4.32 -9.81
CA LEU A 231 -13.53 4.73 -11.05
C LEU A 231 -14.30 6.04 -10.90
N ALA A 232 -14.90 6.29 -9.73
CA ALA A 232 -15.60 7.53 -9.45
C ALA A 232 -14.62 8.62 -9.02
N ASP A 233 -13.70 8.31 -8.11
CA ASP A 233 -12.65 9.22 -7.65
C ASP A 233 -11.35 8.45 -7.35
N SER A 234 -10.44 8.46 -8.32
CA SER A 234 -9.15 7.78 -8.21
C SER A 234 -8.24 8.37 -7.13
N THR A 235 -8.40 9.66 -6.82
CA THR A 235 -7.56 10.33 -5.81
C THR A 235 -8.00 9.92 -4.41
N VAL A 236 -9.32 9.95 -4.15
CA VAL A 236 -9.92 9.44 -2.91
C VAL A 236 -9.59 7.97 -2.72
N GLY A 237 -9.89 7.14 -3.72
CA GLY A 237 -9.71 5.69 -3.63
C GLY A 237 -8.25 5.33 -3.36
N SER A 238 -7.33 5.95 -4.08
CA SER A 238 -5.89 5.78 -3.87
C SER A 238 -5.43 6.21 -2.47
N ALA A 239 -5.95 7.33 -1.95
CA ALA A 239 -5.63 7.81 -0.61
C ALA A 239 -6.14 6.88 0.49
N ILE A 240 -7.37 6.39 0.37
CA ILE A 240 -7.95 5.41 1.31
C ILE A 240 -7.14 4.12 1.28
N GLY A 241 -6.87 3.56 0.10
CA GLY A 241 -6.07 2.35 -0.05
C GLY A 241 -4.67 2.51 0.55
N SER A 242 -4.02 3.64 0.27
CA SER A 242 -2.69 3.96 0.80
C SER A 242 -2.66 4.04 2.33
N ILE A 243 -3.63 4.72 2.94
CA ILE A 243 -3.75 4.83 4.40
C ILE A 243 -3.98 3.45 5.04
N LEU A 244 -4.87 2.63 4.47
CA LEU A 244 -5.20 1.30 5.01
C LEU A 244 -4.01 0.33 4.89
N LEU A 245 -3.25 0.40 3.79
CA LEU A 245 -2.01 -0.37 3.63
C LEU A 245 -0.93 0.07 4.63
N ALA A 246 -0.84 1.36 4.94
CA ALA A 246 0.05 1.87 5.96
C ALA A 246 -0.39 1.50 7.39
N ASP A 247 -1.69 1.36 7.64
CA ASP A 247 -2.20 0.77 8.90
C ASP A 247 -1.82 -0.72 9.00
N LEU A 248 -1.98 -1.48 7.92
CA LEU A 248 -1.57 -2.89 7.87
C LEU A 248 -0.07 -3.07 8.08
N ALA A 249 0.77 -2.19 7.53
CA ALA A 249 2.21 -2.20 7.76
C ALA A 249 2.56 -2.00 9.25
N ALA A 250 1.83 -1.12 9.95
CA ALA A 250 2.01 -0.91 11.39
C ALA A 250 1.57 -2.15 12.20
N VAL A 251 0.42 -2.74 11.87
CA VAL A 251 -0.05 -3.98 12.52
C VAL A 251 0.88 -5.16 12.25
N ALA A 252 1.47 -5.26 11.06
CA ALA A 252 2.49 -6.27 10.76
C ALA A 252 3.75 -6.05 11.61
N GLY A 253 4.18 -4.80 11.79
CA GLY A 253 5.29 -4.46 12.67
C GLY A 253 5.04 -4.82 14.15
N ASP A 254 3.83 -4.56 14.65
CA ASP A 254 3.41 -4.95 16.01
C ASP A 254 3.44 -6.48 16.19
N ARG A 255 2.83 -7.22 15.25
CA ARG A 255 2.83 -8.69 15.22
C ARG A 255 4.23 -9.28 15.20
N TYR A 256 5.14 -8.70 14.41
CA TYR A 256 6.53 -9.14 14.34
C TYR A 256 7.27 -8.94 15.66
N ASN A 257 7.02 -7.83 16.37
CA ASN A 257 7.73 -7.51 17.60
C ASN A 257 7.19 -8.24 18.84
N TYR A 258 5.87 -8.47 18.90
CA TYR A 258 5.20 -8.92 20.14
C TYR A 258 4.32 -10.17 19.99
N GLY A 259 4.02 -10.62 18.76
CA GLY A 259 3.00 -11.64 18.48
C GLY A 259 3.53 -13.02 18.04
N ILE A 260 4.84 -13.26 18.13
CA ILE A 260 5.52 -14.40 17.47
C ILE A 260 4.92 -15.76 17.87
N ASP A 261 4.47 -15.92 19.11
CA ASP A 261 4.02 -17.22 19.64
C ASP A 261 2.63 -17.68 19.17
N SER A 262 1.87 -16.84 18.44
CA SER A 262 0.50 -17.16 17.98
C SER A 262 0.13 -16.57 16.61
N LEU A 263 1.11 -16.49 15.70
CA LEU A 263 0.87 -15.93 14.37
C LEU A 263 -0.01 -16.85 13.50
N ALA A 264 -1.22 -16.39 13.21
CA ALA A 264 -2.06 -16.94 12.14
C ALA A 264 -1.74 -16.25 10.80
N PRO A 265 -1.73 -16.97 9.66
CA PRO A 265 -1.42 -16.37 8.37
C PRO A 265 -2.42 -15.29 7.96
N VAL A 266 -1.91 -14.12 7.54
CA VAL A 266 -2.73 -13.01 7.03
C VAL A 266 -2.58 -12.94 5.51
N ASN A 267 -3.62 -13.36 4.79
CA ASN A 267 -3.66 -13.21 3.33
C ASN A 267 -4.18 -11.82 2.96
N LEU A 268 -3.34 -11.05 2.28
CA LEU A 268 -3.64 -9.73 1.72
C LEU A 268 -3.66 -9.81 0.19
N PHE A 269 -4.80 -9.53 -0.41
CA PHE A 269 -4.98 -9.43 -1.85
C PHE A 269 -5.18 -7.97 -2.23
N ILE A 270 -4.39 -7.48 -3.18
CA ILE A 270 -4.51 -6.12 -3.70
C ILE A 270 -4.74 -6.26 -5.20
N ASP A 271 -5.97 -6.02 -5.64
CA ASP A 271 -6.26 -5.86 -7.06
C ASP A 271 -5.75 -4.50 -7.54
N GLU A 272 -5.40 -4.42 -8.82
CA GLU A 272 -4.84 -3.21 -9.45
C GLU A 272 -3.84 -2.46 -8.54
N ALA A 273 -2.82 -3.17 -8.05
CA ALA A 273 -1.96 -2.68 -6.98
C ALA A 273 -1.25 -1.37 -7.34
N ALA A 274 -1.04 -1.08 -8.63
CA ALA A 274 -0.46 0.17 -9.11
C ALA A 274 -1.28 1.41 -8.69
N GLU A 275 -2.59 1.31 -8.42
CA GLU A 275 -3.40 2.47 -8.00
C GLU A 275 -3.22 2.84 -6.52
N VAL A 276 -2.87 1.87 -5.66
CA VAL A 276 -2.86 2.05 -4.19
C VAL A 276 -1.48 1.85 -3.55
N LEU A 277 -0.48 1.45 -4.34
CA LEU A 277 0.85 1.16 -3.80
C LEU A 277 1.52 2.42 -3.26
N ASN A 278 2.10 2.28 -2.07
CA ASN A 278 2.90 3.29 -1.40
C ASN A 278 4.14 2.67 -0.73
N GLN A 279 5.06 3.51 -0.24
CA GLN A 279 6.29 3.03 0.40
C GLN A 279 6.05 2.06 1.59
N PRO A 280 5.09 2.31 2.50
CA PRO A 280 4.72 1.34 3.55
C PRO A 280 4.28 -0.03 3.01
N ALA A 281 3.49 -0.08 1.93
CA ALA A 281 3.07 -1.33 1.31
C ALA A 281 4.27 -2.11 0.73
N ILE A 282 5.26 -1.41 0.13
CA ILE A 282 6.50 -2.03 -0.35
C ILE A 282 7.29 -2.64 0.83
N GLN A 283 7.35 -1.94 1.96
CA GLN A 283 7.97 -2.46 3.17
C GLN A 283 7.23 -3.66 3.74
N LEU A 284 5.89 -3.66 3.70
CA LEU A 284 5.06 -4.79 4.08
C LEU A 284 5.35 -6.01 3.20
N MET A 285 5.52 -5.83 1.89
CA MET A 285 5.89 -6.94 0.99
C MET A 285 7.29 -7.50 1.29
N ASN A 286 8.25 -6.63 1.59
CA ASN A 286 9.64 -7.03 1.85
C ASN A 286 9.81 -7.72 3.22
N LYS A 287 9.19 -7.17 4.27
CA LYS A 287 9.44 -7.59 5.67
C LYS A 287 8.24 -8.29 6.32
N GLY A 288 7.07 -8.27 5.70
CA GLY A 288 5.83 -8.82 6.26
C GLY A 288 5.84 -10.34 6.45
N GLY A 289 6.76 -11.06 5.79
CA GLY A 289 6.95 -12.49 6.00
C GLY A 289 7.26 -12.84 7.46
N GLY A 290 7.93 -11.97 8.21
CA GLY A 290 8.18 -12.16 9.64
C GLY A 290 6.91 -12.10 10.51
N ALA A 291 5.84 -11.48 10.01
CA ALA A 291 4.53 -11.38 10.68
C ALA A 291 3.49 -12.37 10.10
N ASP A 292 3.94 -13.32 9.27
CA ASP A 292 3.14 -14.27 8.48
C ASP A 292 2.10 -13.59 7.57
N PHE A 293 2.48 -12.45 6.99
CA PHE A 293 1.71 -11.82 5.91
C PHE A 293 2.04 -12.47 4.57
N ARG A 294 0.98 -12.85 3.84
CA ARG A 294 1.04 -13.36 2.47
C ARG A 294 0.38 -12.35 1.56
N VAL A 295 1.21 -11.56 0.87
CA VAL A 295 0.75 -10.50 -0.02
C VAL A 295 0.67 -11.02 -1.45
N THR A 296 -0.50 -10.87 -2.06
CA THR A 296 -0.74 -11.15 -3.49
C THR A 296 -1.19 -9.86 -4.14
N ILE A 297 -0.45 -9.43 -5.15
CA ILE A 297 -0.76 -8.23 -5.94
C ILE A 297 -1.16 -8.64 -7.35
N ALA A 298 -2.19 -7.99 -7.89
CA ALA A 298 -2.53 -8.05 -9.31
C ALA A 298 -2.24 -6.69 -9.96
N THR A 299 -1.77 -6.70 -11.21
CA THR A 299 -1.48 -5.50 -11.99
C THR A 299 -1.65 -5.80 -13.47
N GLN A 300 -1.86 -4.78 -14.30
CA GLN A 300 -1.93 -4.91 -15.74
C GLN A 300 -0.53 -4.91 -16.39
N THR A 301 0.30 -3.92 -16.08
CA THR A 301 1.60 -3.75 -16.74
C THR A 301 2.72 -3.35 -15.76
N PHE A 302 3.97 -3.53 -16.22
CA PHE A 302 5.16 -2.97 -15.55
C PHE A 302 5.13 -1.43 -15.52
N ALA A 303 4.69 -0.82 -16.62
CA ALA A 303 4.67 0.63 -16.79
C ALA A 303 3.78 1.34 -15.75
N ASP A 304 2.68 0.72 -15.34
CA ASP A 304 1.78 1.27 -14.32
C ASP A 304 2.49 1.48 -12.98
N PHE A 305 3.35 0.54 -12.57
CA PHE A 305 4.16 0.70 -11.37
C PHE A 305 5.23 1.79 -11.51
N ALA A 306 5.89 1.87 -12.68
CA ALA A 306 6.90 2.88 -12.93
C ALA A 306 6.30 4.30 -12.91
N SER A 307 5.13 4.46 -13.54
CA SER A 307 4.38 5.72 -13.52
C SER A 307 3.94 6.09 -12.10
N ARG A 308 3.39 5.14 -11.34
CA ARG A 308 2.93 5.40 -9.97
C ARG A 308 4.05 5.79 -9.02
N LEU A 309 5.18 5.07 -9.06
CA LEU A 309 6.28 5.27 -8.11
C LEU A 309 7.23 6.39 -8.53
N GLY A 310 7.09 6.90 -9.75
CA GLY A 310 7.97 7.91 -10.35
C GLY A 310 9.40 7.43 -10.57
N ASP A 311 9.66 6.12 -10.44
CA ASP A 311 10.99 5.52 -10.49
C ASP A 311 10.90 4.05 -10.93
N GLU A 312 11.46 3.75 -12.11
CA GLU A 312 11.56 2.39 -12.63
C GLU A 312 12.29 1.44 -11.68
N ASN A 313 13.28 1.92 -10.93
CA ASN A 313 14.04 1.07 -10.01
C ASN A 313 13.16 0.65 -8.82
N LYS A 314 12.30 1.55 -8.32
CA LYS A 314 11.30 1.20 -7.31
C LYS A 314 10.26 0.23 -7.86
N ALA A 315 9.81 0.41 -9.10
CA ALA A 315 8.91 -0.53 -9.75
C ALA A 315 9.53 -1.93 -9.88
N ARG A 316 10.81 -2.02 -10.31
CA ARG A 316 11.56 -3.29 -10.32
C ARG A 316 11.71 -3.87 -8.93
N GLN A 317 11.93 -3.05 -7.90
CA GLN A 317 12.02 -3.51 -6.51
C GLN A 317 10.73 -4.20 -6.04
N VAL A 318 9.57 -3.65 -6.37
CA VAL A 318 8.26 -4.24 -6.03
C VAL A 318 8.13 -5.63 -6.62
N LEU A 319 8.42 -5.78 -7.92
CA LEU A 319 8.34 -7.06 -8.60
C LEU A 319 9.44 -8.04 -8.17
N ALA A 320 10.62 -7.56 -7.80
CA ALA A 320 11.68 -8.38 -7.25
C ALA A 320 11.30 -8.97 -5.88
N ASN A 321 10.55 -8.23 -5.06
CA ASN A 321 10.04 -8.73 -3.77
C ASN A 321 8.96 -9.83 -3.93
N THR A 322 8.43 -10.06 -5.14
CA THR A 322 7.46 -11.13 -5.38
C THR A 322 8.16 -12.46 -5.66
N ASN A 323 7.99 -13.42 -4.74
CA ASN A 323 8.57 -14.76 -4.84
C ASN A 323 7.93 -15.61 -5.95
N ASN A 324 6.62 -15.45 -6.15
CA ASN A 324 5.84 -16.16 -7.15
C ASN A 324 5.28 -15.16 -8.15
N LYS A 325 5.40 -15.47 -9.44
CA LYS A 325 4.85 -14.65 -10.53
C LYS A 325 3.90 -15.51 -11.35
N ILE A 326 2.67 -15.05 -11.51
CA ILE A 326 1.65 -15.73 -12.31
C ILE A 326 1.26 -14.77 -13.44
N ALA A 327 1.66 -15.11 -14.66
CA ALA A 327 1.35 -14.34 -15.85
C ALA A 327 0.14 -14.93 -16.56
N LEU A 328 -0.93 -14.15 -16.66
CA LEU A 328 -2.02 -14.40 -17.62
C LEU A 328 -1.62 -13.82 -18.98
N ARG A 329 -2.59 -13.61 -19.87
CA ARG A 329 -2.34 -12.96 -21.16
C ARG A 329 -1.80 -11.54 -20.93
N VAL A 330 -0.61 -11.26 -21.46
CA VAL A 330 0.06 -9.94 -21.37
C VAL A 330 0.30 -9.41 -22.78
N LEU A 331 -0.16 -8.20 -23.08
CA LEU A 331 0.02 -7.58 -24.41
C LEU A 331 1.26 -6.67 -24.46
N ASP A 332 1.65 -6.08 -23.34
CA ASP A 332 2.78 -5.16 -23.26
C ASP A 332 4.13 -5.90 -23.44
N SER A 333 4.92 -5.45 -24.42
CA SER A 333 6.16 -6.12 -24.80
C SER A 333 7.26 -6.06 -23.74
N GLU A 334 7.34 -4.98 -22.97
CA GLU A 334 8.33 -4.84 -21.90
C GLU A 334 8.02 -5.78 -20.74
N THR A 335 6.75 -5.84 -20.34
CA THR A 335 6.27 -6.77 -19.31
C THR A 335 6.47 -8.23 -19.76
N GLN A 336 6.23 -8.55 -21.04
CA GLN A 336 6.51 -9.89 -21.58
C GLN A 336 7.97 -10.27 -21.45
N LYS A 337 8.89 -9.37 -21.86
CA LYS A 337 10.34 -9.59 -21.75
C LYS A 337 10.76 -9.79 -20.31
N TYR A 338 10.32 -8.92 -19.39
CA TYR A 338 10.64 -9.02 -17.97
C TYR A 338 10.21 -10.38 -17.36
N LEU A 339 9.02 -10.88 -17.72
CA LEU A 339 8.54 -12.18 -17.25
C LEU A 339 9.33 -13.35 -17.85
N ALA A 340 9.76 -13.24 -19.10
CA ALA A 340 10.55 -14.25 -19.80
C ALA A 340 12.03 -14.27 -19.39
N GLU A 341 12.64 -13.11 -19.08
CA GLU A 341 14.02 -12.97 -18.61
C GLU A 341 14.30 -13.80 -17.33
N GLY A 342 13.27 -13.99 -16.49
CA GLY A 342 13.37 -14.84 -15.30
C GLY A 342 13.40 -16.35 -15.58
N MET A 343 13.30 -16.77 -16.85
CA MET A 343 13.29 -18.18 -17.28
C MET A 343 14.65 -18.58 -17.87
N PRO A 344 15.16 -19.79 -17.56
CA PRO A 344 16.45 -20.23 -18.09
C PRO A 344 16.39 -20.45 -19.60
N GLN A 345 17.54 -20.38 -20.27
CA GLN A 345 17.68 -20.91 -21.63
C GLN A 345 17.84 -22.43 -21.59
N ILE A 346 17.31 -23.12 -22.59
CA ILE A 346 17.41 -24.56 -22.74
C ILE A 346 18.14 -24.91 -24.03
N LYS A 347 18.86 -26.03 -24.01
CA LYS A 347 19.43 -26.60 -25.22
C LYS A 347 18.38 -27.45 -25.91
N VAL A 348 18.00 -27.04 -27.11
CA VAL A 348 17.05 -27.75 -27.95
C VAL A 348 17.81 -28.49 -29.04
N ARG A 349 17.55 -29.79 -29.14
CA ARG A 349 18.04 -30.61 -30.25
C ARG A 349 17.07 -30.44 -31.42
N SER A 350 17.58 -29.87 -32.49
CA SER A 350 16.83 -29.67 -33.73
C SER A 350 17.37 -30.66 -34.76
N MET A 351 16.49 -31.49 -35.33
CA MET A 351 16.87 -32.43 -36.39
C MET A 351 16.57 -31.77 -37.74
N ALA A 352 17.61 -31.42 -38.48
CA ALA A 352 17.47 -30.91 -39.83
C ALA A 352 17.56 -32.08 -40.82
N LEU A 353 16.47 -32.32 -41.53
CA LEU A 353 16.40 -33.28 -42.63
C LEU A 353 16.80 -32.56 -43.92
N ARG A 354 17.95 -32.93 -44.52
CA ARG A 354 18.37 -32.42 -45.82
C ARG A 354 18.20 -33.51 -46.87
N TYR A 355 17.29 -33.25 -47.80
CA TYR A 355 17.21 -33.97 -49.07
C TYR A 355 18.02 -33.20 -50.11
N SER A 356 19.06 -33.83 -50.65
CA SER A 356 19.79 -33.25 -51.77
C SER A 356 19.83 -34.22 -52.94
N MET A 357 19.39 -33.73 -54.09
CA MET A 357 19.39 -34.43 -55.37
C MET A 357 20.38 -33.68 -56.25
N ALA A 358 21.54 -34.30 -56.49
CA ALA A 358 22.59 -33.71 -57.30
C ALA A 358 22.62 -34.42 -58.66
N LEU A 359 22.50 -33.64 -59.74
CA LEU A 359 22.84 -34.11 -61.09
C LEU A 359 24.34 -33.97 -61.26
N ARG A 360 25.06 -35.10 -61.31
CA ARG A 360 26.47 -35.10 -61.71
C ARG A 360 26.55 -35.16 -63.23
N TYR A 361 26.88 -34.04 -63.88
CA TYR A 361 27.36 -34.08 -65.26
C TYR A 361 28.80 -34.58 -65.27
N GLY A 362 28.98 -35.87 -65.53
CA GLY A 362 30.30 -36.43 -65.80
C GLY A 362 30.87 -35.80 -67.07
N HIS A 363 31.99 -35.08 -66.96
CA HIS A 363 32.77 -34.63 -68.11
C HIS A 363 33.55 -35.80 -68.71
N ASN A 364 32.86 -36.83 -69.20
CA ASN A 364 33.46 -37.89 -69.99
C ASN A 364 32.89 -37.85 -71.42
N VAL A 365 33.80 -37.91 -72.39
CA VAL A 365 33.57 -37.69 -73.82
C VAL A 365 32.96 -38.94 -74.49
N ASP A 366 32.00 -39.61 -73.84
CA ASP A 366 31.33 -40.77 -74.41
C ASP A 366 29.83 -40.52 -74.57
N SER A 367 29.30 -40.99 -75.70
CA SER A 367 28.00 -40.60 -76.28
C SER A 367 26.78 -41.27 -75.65
N HIS A 368 26.95 -41.92 -74.50
CA HIS A 368 25.87 -42.46 -73.69
C HIS A 368 25.78 -41.72 -72.36
N VAL A 369 25.06 -40.59 -72.36
CA VAL A 369 24.69 -39.87 -71.13
C VAL A 369 23.63 -40.71 -70.40
N GLN A 370 24.05 -41.46 -69.39
CA GLN A 370 23.14 -41.89 -68.33
C GLN A 370 23.11 -40.80 -67.28
N ASP A 371 21.97 -40.11 -67.16
CA ASP A 371 21.68 -39.21 -66.04
C ASP A 371 21.59 -40.05 -64.76
N GLU A 372 22.72 -40.23 -64.08
CA GLU A 372 22.75 -40.86 -62.77
C GLU A 372 22.21 -39.90 -61.72
N TYR A 373 20.93 -40.03 -61.41
CA TYR A 373 20.29 -39.35 -60.30
C TYR A 373 20.76 -39.96 -58.98
N THR A 374 21.69 -39.30 -58.30
CA THR A 374 22.07 -39.67 -56.93
C THR A 374 21.22 -38.88 -55.94
N ALA A 375 20.24 -39.54 -55.33
CA ALA A 375 19.52 -38.99 -54.18
C ALA A 375 20.31 -39.29 -52.91
N SER A 376 20.67 -38.25 -52.15
CA SER A 376 21.32 -38.41 -50.85
C SER A 376 20.43 -37.87 -49.73
N TYR A 377 20.33 -38.67 -48.68
CA TYR A 377 19.59 -38.35 -47.46
C TYR A 377 20.58 -38.12 -46.34
N GLN A 378 20.55 -36.94 -45.74
CA GLN A 378 21.41 -36.60 -44.63
C GLN A 378 20.57 -36.07 -43.46
N GLU A 379 20.68 -36.76 -42.33
CA GLU A 379 20.16 -36.27 -41.04
C GLU A 379 21.28 -35.56 -40.31
N GLN A 380 21.05 -34.30 -39.95
CA GLN A 380 21.98 -33.54 -39.11
C GLN A 380 21.27 -33.14 -37.81
N ILE A 381 21.74 -33.67 -36.69
CA ILE A 381 21.31 -33.24 -35.36
C ILE A 381 22.13 -32.01 -34.99
N MET A 382 21.46 -30.89 -34.80
CA MET A 382 22.07 -29.64 -34.34
C MET A 382 21.58 -29.35 -32.92
N GLU A 383 22.49 -29.03 -32.01
CA GLU A 383 22.14 -28.50 -30.70
C GLU A 383 22.17 -26.96 -30.78
N ALA A 384 21.06 -26.31 -30.44
CA ALA A 384 20.95 -24.87 -30.38
C ALA A 384 20.42 -24.43 -29.01
N GLU A 385 20.90 -23.30 -28.50
CA GLU A 385 20.29 -22.68 -27.33
C GLU A 385 19.01 -21.96 -27.75
N ALA A 386 17.92 -22.22 -27.04
CA ALA A 386 16.63 -21.59 -27.25
C ALA A 386 16.04 -21.14 -25.92
N GLU A 387 15.18 -20.13 -25.98
CA GLU A 387 14.43 -19.66 -24.81
C GLU A 387 13.48 -20.76 -24.32
N PHE A 388 13.40 -20.96 -22.99
CA PHE A 388 12.44 -21.92 -22.42
C PHE A 388 10.99 -21.58 -22.78
N PHE A 389 10.68 -20.28 -22.83
CA PHE A 389 9.38 -19.79 -23.26
C PHE A 389 9.57 -18.46 -24.00
N PRO A 390 9.20 -18.37 -25.29
CA PRO A 390 9.31 -17.13 -26.03
C PRO A 390 8.39 -16.06 -25.44
N ALA A 391 8.93 -14.86 -25.18
CA ALA A 391 8.19 -13.77 -24.51
C ALA A 391 6.85 -13.43 -25.21
N ALA A 392 6.87 -13.40 -26.55
CA ALA A 392 5.69 -13.09 -27.37
C ALA A 392 4.52 -14.07 -27.16
N MET A 393 4.78 -15.31 -26.74
CA MET A 393 3.74 -16.31 -26.50
C MET A 393 2.86 -15.98 -25.28
N LEU A 394 3.29 -15.07 -24.41
CA LEU A 394 2.45 -14.52 -23.33
C LEU A 394 1.26 -13.72 -23.89
N GLY A 395 1.40 -13.09 -25.06
CA GLY A 395 0.33 -12.36 -25.75
C GLY A 395 -0.74 -13.26 -26.38
N GLU A 396 -0.40 -14.53 -26.62
CA GLU A 396 -1.25 -15.54 -27.26
C GLU A 396 -1.89 -16.52 -26.26
N LEU A 397 -1.74 -16.29 -24.95
CA LEU A 397 -2.35 -17.15 -23.94
C LEU A 397 -3.89 -17.10 -24.02
N PRO A 398 -4.57 -18.26 -24.11
CA PRO A 398 -6.03 -18.30 -24.04
C PRO A 398 -6.57 -17.78 -22.70
N PRO A 399 -7.84 -17.34 -22.64
CA PRO A 399 -8.47 -16.96 -21.38
C PRO A 399 -8.33 -18.05 -20.32
N LEU A 400 -8.07 -17.63 -19.07
CA LEU A 400 -7.84 -18.49 -17.90
C LEU A 400 -6.58 -19.35 -17.94
N HIS A 401 -5.78 -19.31 -19.01
CA HIS A 401 -4.47 -19.94 -19.01
C HIS A 401 -3.44 -19.01 -18.39
N PHE A 402 -2.47 -19.61 -17.71
CA PHE A 402 -1.38 -18.86 -17.08
C PHE A 402 -0.05 -19.60 -17.20
N ILE A 403 1.03 -18.82 -17.14
CA ILE A 403 2.39 -19.29 -16.91
C ILE A 403 2.80 -18.81 -15.53
N ALA A 404 3.13 -19.74 -14.63
CA ALA A 404 3.59 -19.41 -13.29
C ALA A 404 5.07 -19.75 -13.11
N ARG A 405 5.82 -18.80 -12.58
CA ARG A 405 7.18 -18.96 -12.05
C ARG A 405 7.08 -18.98 -10.54
N LEU A 406 7.32 -20.13 -9.93
CA LEU A 406 7.21 -20.33 -8.48
C LEU A 406 8.58 -20.20 -7.80
N SER A 407 8.55 -19.93 -6.50
CA SER A 407 9.71 -20.00 -5.63
C SER A 407 10.43 -21.34 -5.78
N GLY A 408 11.76 -21.31 -5.93
CA GLY A 408 12.56 -22.50 -6.23
C GLY A 408 12.79 -22.74 -7.73
N GLY A 409 12.40 -21.80 -8.60
CA GLY A 409 12.78 -21.83 -10.02
C GLY A 409 12.00 -22.83 -10.87
N ARG A 410 10.79 -23.19 -10.45
CA ARG A 410 9.88 -24.03 -11.25
C ARG A 410 8.99 -23.15 -12.12
N THR A 411 8.92 -23.46 -13.42
CA THR A 411 7.98 -22.84 -14.35
C THR A 411 6.91 -23.86 -14.72
N LEU A 412 5.63 -23.47 -14.66
CA LEU A 412 4.51 -24.33 -15.02
C LEU A 412 3.48 -23.57 -15.85
N LYS A 413 2.83 -24.29 -16.76
CA LYS A 413 1.65 -23.83 -17.49
C LYS A 413 0.42 -24.44 -16.85
N GLY A 414 -0.56 -23.61 -16.53
CA GLY A 414 -1.81 -24.04 -15.91
C GLY A 414 -3.02 -23.38 -16.52
N ARG A 415 -4.20 -23.80 -16.05
CA ARG A 415 -5.48 -23.19 -16.37
C ARG A 415 -6.28 -23.02 -15.07
N PHE A 416 -6.82 -21.82 -14.84
CA PHE A 416 -7.71 -21.58 -13.71
C PHE A 416 -9.06 -22.27 -13.94
N PRO A 417 -9.53 -23.08 -12.97
CA PRO A 417 -10.89 -23.59 -13.02
C PRO A 417 -11.88 -22.47 -12.68
N ILE A 418 -13.03 -22.46 -13.36
CA ILE A 418 -14.18 -21.66 -12.92
C ILE A 418 -14.94 -22.50 -11.90
N LEU A 419 -15.07 -21.99 -10.68
CA LEU A 419 -15.89 -22.63 -9.67
C LEU A 419 -17.36 -22.38 -10.01
N LEU A 420 -18.12 -23.46 -10.20
CA LEU A 420 -19.57 -23.39 -10.32
C LEU A 420 -20.14 -23.53 -8.92
N THR A 421 -20.81 -22.49 -8.41
CA THR A 421 -21.67 -22.63 -7.23
C THR A 421 -22.82 -23.54 -7.62
N GLN A 422 -22.98 -24.68 -6.94
CA GLN A 422 -24.18 -25.50 -7.12
C GLN A 422 -25.42 -24.68 -6.72
N PRO A 423 -26.52 -24.76 -7.50
CA PRO A 423 -27.73 -23.97 -7.28
C PRO A 423 -28.43 -24.27 -5.96
#